data_AF-A0A523DZP9-F1
#
_entry.id   AF-A0A523DZP9-F1
#
_cell.length_a   1.000
_cell.length_b   1.000
_cell.length_c   1.000
_cell.angle_alpha   90.00
_cell.angle_beta   90.00
_cell.angle_gamma   90.00
#
_symmetry.space_group_name_H-M   'P 1'
#
loop_
_entity.id
_entity.type
_entity.pdbx_description
1 polymer ?
#
loop_
_entity_poly.entity_id
_entity_poly.type
_entity_poly.pdbx_seq_one_letter_code
_entity_poly.pdbx_strand_id
1 'polypeptide(L)'
;MGRRAGFRFWWQDAVAIVLCALVTGLSWQLLGSVALLFPVTLGHFFLFCNVFRLRRSYELFWSILFLANIGFWLSRDELRWAEILALQTPLTIALILLEIRSPNYHGVFWARLNPGYTGSSRVSESETR
;
A
#
# COMPACT_ATOMS: atom_id res chain seq x y z
N MET A 1 -20.76 8.14 11.14
CA MET A 1 -19.60 8.71 10.43
C MET A 1 -19.38 7.95 9.12
N GLY A 2 -19.85 8.49 8.00
CA GLY A 2 -19.68 7.86 6.68
C GLY A 2 -18.21 7.81 6.27
N ARG A 3 -17.70 6.62 5.94
CA ARG A 3 -16.35 6.46 5.41
C ARG A 3 -16.34 7.00 3.98
N ARG A 4 -15.62 8.11 3.73
CA ARG A 4 -15.45 8.67 2.38
C ARG A 4 -14.76 7.63 1.49
N ALA A 5 -15.49 6.96 0.61
CA ALA A 5 -14.93 5.98 -0.33
C ALA A 5 -14.17 6.68 -1.47
N GLY A 6 -13.11 6.06 -1.98
CA GLY A 6 -12.33 6.57 -3.12
C GLY A 6 -10.85 6.85 -2.86
N PHE A 7 -10.15 7.22 -3.93
CA PHE A 7 -8.72 7.54 -3.92
C PHE A 7 -8.44 8.81 -3.10
N ARG A 8 -7.49 8.75 -2.16
CA ARG A 8 -7.01 9.92 -1.43
C ARG A 8 -5.61 10.22 -1.91
N PHE A 9 -5.47 11.31 -2.64
CA PHE A 9 -4.17 11.90 -2.91
C PHE A 9 -4.15 13.26 -2.24
N TRP A 10 -3.37 13.39 -1.17
CA TRP A 10 -3.21 14.65 -0.48
C TRP A 10 -1.80 15.17 -0.71
N TRP A 11 -1.59 16.48 -0.57
CA TRP A 11 -0.28 17.14 -0.72
C TRP A 11 0.81 16.49 0.15
N GLN A 12 0.43 15.88 1.28
CA GLN A 12 1.31 15.12 2.16
C GLN A 12 1.98 13.94 1.44
N ASP A 13 1.27 13.28 0.54
CA ASP A 13 1.82 12.17 -0.26
C ASP A 13 2.84 12.68 -1.26
N ALA A 14 2.56 13.83 -1.90
CA ALA A 14 3.51 14.47 -2.82
C ALA A 14 4.81 14.86 -2.09
N VAL A 15 4.69 15.43 -0.88
CA VAL A 15 5.86 15.73 -0.03
C VAL A 15 6.61 14.46 0.35
N ALA A 16 5.91 13.40 0.74
CA ALA A 16 6.53 12.13 1.09
C ALA A 16 7.31 11.52 -0.09
N ILE A 17 6.75 11.59 -1.30
CA ILE A 17 7.42 11.11 -2.53
C ILE A 17 8.68 11.93 -2.81
N VAL A 18 8.62 13.26 -2.74
CA VAL A 18 9.77 14.14 -2.98
C VAL A 18 10.87 13.89 -1.93
N LEU A 19 10.51 13.84 -0.65
CA LEU A 19 11.45 13.54 0.43
C LEU A 19 12.08 12.15 0.26
N CYS A 20 11.30 11.14 -0.13
CA CYS A 20 11.82 9.80 -0.37
C CYS A 20 12.80 9.78 -1.55
N ALA A 21 12.50 10.48 -2.65
CA ALA A 21 13.42 10.60 -3.78
C ALA A 21 14.73 11.28 -3.37
N LEU A 22 14.65 12.36 -2.59
CA LEU A 22 15.83 13.06 -2.06
C LEU A 22 16.66 12.16 -1.15
N VAL A 23 16.04 11.52 -0.16
CA VAL A 23 16.71 10.59 0.76
C VAL A 23 17.36 9.44 -0.01
N THR A 24 16.66 8.85 -0.97
CA THR A 24 17.19 7.76 -1.81
C THR A 24 18.42 8.22 -2.60
N GLY A 25 18.35 9.42 -3.21
CA GLY A 25 19.46 9.98 -3.98
C GLY A 25 20.69 10.29 -3.11
N LEU A 26 20.47 10.90 -1.94
CA LEU A 26 21.55 11.23 -1.00
C LEU A 26 22.17 9.96 -0.39
N SER A 27 21.36 8.96 -0.07
CA SER A 27 21.82 7.70 0.52
C SER A 27 22.43 6.74 -0.48
N TRP A 28 22.28 6.96 -1.79
CA TRP A 28 22.79 6.07 -2.84
C TRP A 28 24.29 5.82 -2.71
N GLN A 29 25.07 6.85 -2.39
CA GLN A 29 26.52 6.72 -2.27
C GLN A 29 26.98 5.93 -1.03
N LEU A 30 26.16 5.88 0.02
CA LEU A 30 26.47 5.20 1.29
C LEU A 30 25.92 3.78 1.34
N LEU A 31 24.71 3.57 0.83
CA LEU A 31 23.94 2.34 0.96
C LEU A 31 23.85 1.55 -0.36
N GLY A 32 24.26 2.14 -1.49
CA GLY A 32 24.17 1.52 -2.80
C GLY A 32 22.75 1.06 -3.10
N SER A 33 22.62 -0.22 -3.47
CA SER A 33 21.33 -0.82 -3.85
C SER A 33 20.33 -0.90 -2.69
N VAL A 34 20.80 -0.91 -1.42
CA VAL A 34 19.94 -0.89 -0.22
C VAL A 34 19.07 0.38 -0.18
N ALA A 35 19.52 1.48 -0.78
CA ALA A 35 18.73 2.71 -0.87
C ALA A 35 17.39 2.51 -1.61
N LEU A 36 17.25 1.48 -2.45
CA LEU A 36 15.97 1.14 -3.10
C LEU A 36 14.89 0.65 -2.11
N LEU A 37 15.25 0.32 -0.87
CA LEU A 37 14.27 0.01 0.17
C LEU A 37 13.29 1.17 0.39
N PHE A 38 13.77 2.42 0.36
CA PHE A 38 12.93 3.59 0.59
C PHE A 38 11.80 3.71 -0.44
N PRO A 39 12.07 3.80 -1.75
CA PRO A 39 11.01 3.97 -2.75
C PRO A 39 10.14 2.72 -2.87
N VAL A 40 10.69 1.51 -2.72
CA VAL A 40 9.89 0.27 -2.75
C VAL A 40 8.91 0.24 -1.59
N THR A 41 9.37 0.53 -0.38
CA THR A 41 8.52 0.54 0.83
C THR A 41 7.47 1.63 0.72
N LEU A 42 7.89 2.88 0.44
CA LEU A 42 6.96 4.00 0.32
C LEU A 42 5.93 3.77 -0.78
N GLY A 43 6.34 3.27 -1.94
CA GLY A 43 5.43 2.99 -3.05
C GLY A 43 4.35 1.98 -2.69
N HIS A 44 4.71 0.90 -1.99
CA HIS A 44 3.74 -0.10 -1.55
C HIS A 44 2.82 0.41 -0.44
N PHE A 45 3.34 1.13 0.55
CA PHE A 45 2.50 1.77 1.56
C PHE A 45 1.56 2.80 0.95
N PHE A 46 2.02 3.60 0.00
CA PHE A 46 1.17 4.52 -0.74
C PHE A 46 0.05 3.76 -1.48
N LEU A 47 0.39 2.66 -2.16
CA LEU A 47 -0.58 1.79 -2.83
C LEU A 47 -1.62 1.25 -1.84
N PHE A 48 -1.18 0.78 -0.67
CA PHE A 48 -2.06 0.20 0.34
C PHE A 48 -2.91 1.22 1.05
N CYS A 49 -2.34 2.34 1.50
CA CYS A 49 -3.04 3.31 2.33
C CYS A 49 -3.87 4.31 1.52
N ASN A 50 -3.41 4.70 0.32
CA ASN A 50 -4.05 5.77 -0.46
C ASN A 50 -4.91 5.25 -1.62
N VAL A 51 -4.45 4.20 -2.30
CA VAL A 51 -5.14 3.64 -3.49
C VAL A 51 -6.18 2.61 -3.07
N PHE A 52 -5.76 1.52 -2.44
CA PHE A 52 -6.64 0.39 -2.14
C PHE A 52 -7.24 0.44 -0.73
N ARG A 53 -6.68 1.22 0.18
CA ARG A 53 -7.08 1.32 1.61
C ARG A 53 -7.22 -0.05 2.27
N LEU A 54 -6.13 -0.80 2.28
CA LEU A 54 -6.07 -2.12 2.93
C LEU A 54 -6.27 -1.98 4.44
N ARG A 55 -6.78 -3.06 5.06
CA ARG A 55 -6.81 -3.16 6.52
C ARG A 55 -5.37 -3.22 7.07
N ARG A 56 -5.14 -2.54 8.20
CA ARG A 56 -3.84 -2.50 8.91
C ARG A 56 -3.21 -3.88 9.15
N SER A 57 -4.03 -4.93 9.31
CA SER A 57 -3.55 -6.31 9.46
C SER A 57 -2.81 -6.81 8.21
N TYR A 58 -3.27 -6.48 7.00
CA TYR A 58 -2.61 -6.88 5.76
C TYR A 58 -1.34 -6.08 5.51
N GLU A 59 -1.32 -4.79 5.87
CA GLU A 59 -0.12 -3.95 5.79
C GLU A 59 1.00 -4.50 6.68
N LEU A 60 0.67 -4.88 7.93
CA LEU A 60 1.62 -5.48 8.87
C LEU A 60 2.11 -6.84 8.38
N PHE A 61 1.21 -7.69 7.91
CA PHE A 61 1.57 -9.00 7.36
C PHE A 61 2.52 -8.86 6.17
N TRP A 62 2.22 -7.96 5.24
CA TRP A 62 3.08 -7.67 4.09
C TRP A 62 4.46 -7.16 4.53
N SER A 63 4.50 -6.26 5.52
CA SER A 63 5.75 -5.66 6.02
C SER A 63 6.65 -6.68 6.69
N ILE A 64 6.07 -7.59 7.49
CA ILE A 64 6.81 -8.68 8.14
C ILE A 64 7.43 -9.60 7.08
N LEU A 65 6.65 -9.99 6.07
CA LEU A 65 7.16 -10.85 4.99
C LEU A 65 8.21 -10.14 4.14
N PHE A 66 8.03 -8.85 3.86
CA PHE A 66 9.02 -8.04 3.15
C PHE A 66 10.35 -7.98 3.91
N LEU A 67 10.30 -7.67 5.20
CA LEU A 67 11.49 -7.60 6.06
C LEU A 67 12.18 -8.97 6.18
N ALA A 68 11.42 -10.06 6.29
CA ALA A 68 11.97 -11.41 6.30
C ALA A 68 12.68 -11.74 4.97
N ASN A 69 12.08 -11.37 3.83
CA ASN A 69 12.66 -11.58 2.50
C ASN A 69 13.96 -10.76 2.32
N ILE A 70 13.93 -9.48 2.67
CA ILE A 70 15.13 -8.62 2.64
C ILE A 70 16.21 -9.17 3.58
N GLY A 71 15.86 -9.56 4.81
CA GLY A 71 16.81 -10.12 5.77
C GLY A 71 17.45 -11.43 5.30
N PHE A 72 16.69 -12.27 4.58
CA PHE A 72 17.21 -13.49 3.97
C PHE A 72 18.23 -13.22 2.85
N TRP A 73 18.02 -12.18 2.03
CA TRP A 73 18.96 -11.79 0.99
C TRP A 73 20.19 -11.06 1.55
N LEU A 74 19.99 -10.22 2.57
CA LEU A 74 21.07 -9.55 3.30
C LEU A 74 22.01 -10.57 3.98
N SER A 75 21.49 -11.66 4.54
CA SER A 75 22.34 -12.69 5.17
C SER A 75 23.21 -13.47 4.18
N ARG A 76 22.97 -13.30 2.88
CA ARG A 76 23.75 -13.89 1.79
C ARG A 76 24.65 -12.88 1.08
N ASP A 77 24.70 -11.62 1.56
CA ASP A 77 25.38 -10.50 0.91
C ASP A 77 24.97 -10.27 -0.57
N GLU A 78 23.80 -10.78 -0.96
CA GLU A 78 23.30 -10.71 -2.33
C GLU A 78 21.92 -10.04 -2.36
N LEU A 79 21.86 -8.74 -2.68
CA LEU A 79 20.57 -8.04 -2.85
C LEU A 79 20.06 -8.17 -4.28
N ARG A 80 19.36 -9.27 -4.56
CA ARG A 80 18.74 -9.54 -5.85
C ARG A 80 17.34 -8.93 -5.91
N TRP A 81 17.27 -7.63 -6.18
CA TRP A 81 16.03 -6.85 -6.24
C TRP A 81 14.96 -7.46 -7.15
N ALA A 82 15.34 -8.06 -8.27
CA ALA A 82 14.42 -8.74 -9.17
C ALA A 82 13.69 -9.90 -8.47
N GLU A 83 14.39 -10.70 -7.66
CA GLU A 83 13.79 -11.86 -6.96
C GLU A 83 12.97 -11.42 -5.75
N ILE A 84 13.47 -10.40 -5.03
CA ILE A 84 12.72 -9.76 -3.95
C ILE A 84 11.37 -9.26 -4.48
N LEU A 85 11.38 -8.49 -5.57
CA LEU A 85 10.17 -7.96 -6.19
C LEU A 85 9.31 -9.06 -6.81
N ALA A 86 9.92 -10.08 -7.43
CA ALA A 86 9.18 -11.21 -7.99
C ALA A 86 8.37 -11.98 -6.93
N LEU A 87 8.85 -12.02 -5.68
CA LEU A 87 8.09 -12.59 -4.56
C LEU A 87 7.11 -11.57 -3.95
N GLN A 88 7.52 -10.31 -3.83
CA GLN A 88 6.72 -9.29 -3.15
C GLN A 88 5.51 -8.83 -3.98
N THR A 89 5.65 -8.70 -5.30
CA THR A 89 4.59 -8.27 -6.22
C THR A 89 3.37 -9.22 -6.21
N PRO A 90 3.49 -10.55 -6.36
CA PRO A 90 2.33 -11.43 -6.29
C PRO A 90 1.68 -11.43 -4.90
N LEU A 91 2.47 -11.30 -3.83
CA LEU A 91 1.94 -11.14 -2.47
C LEU A 91 1.12 -9.84 -2.34
N THR A 92 1.64 -8.71 -2.83
CA THR A 92 0.96 -7.42 -2.92
C THR A 92 -0.37 -7.56 -3.66
N ILE A 93 -0.36 -8.17 -4.84
CA ILE A 93 -1.55 -8.38 -5.67
C ILE A 93 -2.56 -9.27 -4.94
N ALA A 94 -2.12 -10.37 -4.31
CA ALA A 94 -2.99 -11.28 -3.58
C ALA A 94 -3.71 -10.56 -2.42
N LEU A 95 -2.98 -9.77 -1.62
CA LEU A 95 -3.57 -9.00 -0.52
C LEU A 95 -4.57 -7.96 -1.03
N ILE A 96 -4.25 -7.27 -2.13
CA ILE A 96 -5.17 -6.33 -2.77
C ILE A 96 -6.45 -7.04 -3.24
N LEU A 97 -6.32 -8.19 -3.91
CA LEU A 97 -7.47 -8.95 -4.40
C LEU A 97 -8.34 -9.49 -3.26
N LEU A 98 -7.74 -9.90 -2.15
CA LEU A 98 -8.46 -10.32 -0.95
C LEU A 98 -9.22 -9.15 -0.32
N GLU A 99 -8.62 -7.96 -0.24
CA GLU A 99 -9.30 -6.77 0.27
C GLU A 99 -10.41 -6.30 -0.68
N ILE A 100 -10.21 -6.35 -2.00
CA ILE A 100 -11.26 -6.01 -2.98
C ILE A 100 -12.47 -6.95 -2.85
N ARG A 101 -12.23 -8.23 -2.54
CA ARG A 101 -13.31 -9.20 -2.28
C ARG A 101 -14.01 -9.00 -0.93
N SER A 102 -13.47 -8.16 -0.04
CA SER A 102 -14.11 -7.83 1.24
C SER A 102 -15.37 -7.00 1.01
N PRO A 103 -16.50 -7.31 1.69
CA PRO A 103 -17.74 -6.54 1.57
C PRO A 103 -17.59 -5.09 2.05
N ASN A 104 -16.51 -4.78 2.78
CA ASN A 104 -16.22 -3.44 3.29
C ASN A 104 -15.24 -2.65 2.41
N TYR A 105 -14.89 -3.13 1.21
CA TYR A 105 -13.96 -2.45 0.33
C TYR A 105 -14.48 -1.06 -0.09
N HIS A 106 -13.65 -0.03 0.11
CA HIS A 106 -13.97 1.37 -0.17
C HIS A 106 -12.79 2.14 -0.77
N GLY A 107 -11.86 1.44 -1.43
CA GLY A 107 -10.72 2.04 -2.11
C GLY A 107 -11.10 2.65 -3.46
N VAL A 108 -10.11 2.75 -4.36
CA VAL A 108 -10.34 3.15 -5.75
C VAL A 108 -11.31 2.19 -6.45
N PHE A 109 -12.12 2.69 -7.39
CA PHE A 109 -13.10 1.89 -8.14
C PHE A 109 -14.13 1.12 -7.30
N TRP A 110 -14.36 1.50 -6.03
CA TRP A 110 -15.33 0.84 -5.16
C TRP A 110 -16.71 0.66 -5.81
N ALA A 111 -17.19 1.64 -6.58
CA ALA A 111 -18.49 1.58 -7.26
C ALA A 111 -18.59 0.49 -8.34
N ARG A 112 -17.47 0.06 -8.93
CA ARG A 112 -17.43 -1.03 -9.92
C ARG A 112 -17.12 -2.39 -9.29
N LEU A 113 -16.25 -2.40 -8.27
CA LEU A 113 -15.74 -3.63 -7.67
C LEU A 113 -16.61 -4.15 -6.52
N ASN A 114 -17.34 -3.27 -5.85
CA ASN A 114 -18.24 -3.61 -4.76
C ASN A 114 -19.57 -2.82 -4.88
N PRO A 115 -20.45 -3.21 -5.84
CA PRO A 115 -21.74 -2.56 -6.03
C PRO A 115 -22.68 -2.70 -4.82
N GLY A 116 -22.40 -3.65 -3.91
CA GLY A 116 -23.15 -3.88 -2.66
C GLY A 116 -22.67 -3.08 -1.45
N TYR A 117 -21.84 -2.05 -1.63
CA TYR A 117 -21.35 -1.21 -0.53
C TYR A 117 -22.50 -0.49 0.18
N THR A 118 -22.95 -1.03 1.32
CA THR A 118 -24.07 -0.55 2.14
C THR A 118 -23.72 0.64 3.05
N GLY A 119 -22.51 1.21 2.91
CA GLY A 119 -22.05 2.32 3.74
C GLY A 119 -22.75 3.67 3.48
N SER A 120 -23.57 3.78 2.42
CA SER A 120 -24.24 5.03 2.01
C SER A 120 -25.76 5.05 2.26
N SER A 121 -26.40 3.90 2.49
CA SER A 121 -27.88 3.80 2.42
C SER A 121 -28.62 4.19 3.70
N ARG A 122 -27.92 4.51 4.81
CA ARG A 122 -28.56 4.91 6.08
C ARG A 122 -28.63 6.41 6.34
N VAL A 123 -28.01 7.24 5.51
CA VAL A 123 -28.00 8.70 5.73
C VAL A 123 -29.19 9.39 5.07
N SER A 124 -29.71 8.86 3.94
CA SER A 124 -30.87 9.48 3.28
C SER A 124 -32.20 9.26 4.02
N GLU A 125 -32.29 8.29 4.94
CA GLU A 125 -33.52 8.02 5.69
C GLU A 125 -33.65 8.86 6.97
N SER A 126 -32.54 9.37 7.53
CA SER A 126 -32.55 10.17 8.77
C SER A 126 -32.72 11.68 8.53
N GLU A 127 -32.70 12.15 7.29
CA GLU A 127 -32.85 13.58 6.96
C GLU A 127 -34.27 13.94 6.48
N THR A 128 -35.17 12.95 6.44
CA THR A 128 -36.60 13.09 6.10
C THR A 128 -37.55 12.88 7.29
N ARG A 129 -37.06 12.90 8.53
CA ARG A 129 -37.89 12.83 9.75
C ARG A 129 -37.67 14.02 10.66
#